data_AF-A0A2M9PZE6-F1
#
_entry.id   AF-A0A2M9PZE6-F1
#
_cell.length_a   1.000
_cell.length_b   1.000
_cell.length_c   1.000
_cell.angle_alpha   90.00
_cell.angle_beta   90.00
_cell.angle_gamma   90.00
#
_symmetry.space_group_name_H-M   'P 1'
#
loop_
_entity.id
_entity.type
_entity.pdbx_description
1 polymer ?
#
loop_
_entity_poly.entity_id
_entity_poly.type
_entity_poly.pdbx_seq_one_letter_code
_entity_poly.pdbx_strand_id
1 'polypeptide(L)'
;MQWLVERAKNEEPTLQLNGVFIYSKYRPKEDALRWINAEINAEAKSYLLIGLGLGYHLKALISQSKNKPVTVYYFDKHEYELFLAHNSDQWWKKENVHIVHDLSQKELHDNVQILLPNVWIKGIGQSHPLFSILEVIKINQLSLKRDSSKMEENFYYNTILDDDIIQVKKQSRIGCLVAAGPSLNDTILWLKKYQHQVDIYVVGAALKKLLANGIIPKGAILSDANDETILQFQDLNFEGELYYLCTANYKSVALHCSKRYILFQQGYKLAEEEAEKRNAPLIETGGSVGTTAFSLLEYLGYDTVVLFGQDLGFPGNQTHAIDSTSGRNASNDTFLRNIEANDESNIHTTAMFQVFWYWYDQKMEKTKVKVFNTAIKGAKIKNVPLIREEKFAELIAKKMNNYLEEEG
;
A
#
# COMPACT_ATOMS: atom_id res chain seq x y z
N MET A 1 29.36 -6.23 0.57
CA MET A 1 28.98 -5.70 1.90
C MET A 1 30.11 -5.94 2.89
N GLN A 2 30.22 -5.16 3.96
CA GLN A 2 31.26 -5.33 4.99
C GLN A 2 30.68 -6.06 6.21
N TRP A 3 31.12 -7.30 6.42
CA TRP A 3 30.69 -8.15 7.52
C TRP A 3 31.77 -8.21 8.60
N LEU A 4 31.39 -8.06 9.87
CA LEU A 4 32.31 -8.15 11.01
C LEU A 4 31.67 -8.96 12.13
N VAL A 5 32.36 -10.02 12.56
CA VAL A 5 31.97 -10.83 13.72
C VAL A 5 32.78 -10.38 14.93
N GLU A 6 32.08 -10.12 16.03
CA GLU A 6 32.68 -9.72 17.31
C GLU A 6 32.10 -10.57 18.44
N ARG A 7 32.58 -10.35 19.68
CA ARG A 7 32.00 -10.95 20.88
C ARG A 7 31.02 -9.97 21.53
N ALA A 8 29.81 -10.43 21.82
CA ALA A 8 28.88 -9.72 22.70
C ALA A 8 29.34 -9.80 24.16
N LYS A 9 28.70 -9.01 25.04
CA LYS A 9 29.01 -8.99 26.48
C LYS A 9 28.84 -10.35 27.18
N ASN A 10 28.04 -11.26 26.61
CA ASN A 10 27.86 -12.62 27.10
C ASN A 10 28.79 -13.63 26.41
N GLU A 11 29.85 -13.17 25.72
CA GLU A 11 30.82 -13.96 24.97
C GLU A 11 30.28 -14.69 23.73
N GLU A 12 28.99 -14.54 23.42
CA GLU A 12 28.43 -15.08 22.18
C GLU A 12 28.87 -14.25 20.97
N PRO A 13 29.08 -14.88 19.80
CA PRO A 13 29.33 -14.14 18.57
C PRO A 13 28.17 -13.18 18.25
N THR A 14 28.51 -11.96 17.87
CA THR A 14 27.58 -10.96 17.33
C THR A 14 28.04 -10.52 15.96
N LEU A 15 27.11 -10.02 15.14
CA LEU A 15 27.37 -9.69 13.74
C LEU A 15 27.07 -8.22 13.48
N GLN A 16 28.00 -7.56 12.80
CA GLN A 16 27.78 -6.26 12.18
C GLN A 16 27.78 -6.38 10.66
N LEU A 17 26.98 -5.53 10.03
CA LEU A 17 26.92 -5.30 8.60
C LEU A 17 27.04 -3.79 8.36
N ASN A 18 28.09 -3.37 7.65
CA ASN A 18 28.38 -1.95 7.37
C ASN A 18 28.32 -1.06 8.63
N GLY A 19 28.84 -1.54 9.77
CA GLY A 19 28.84 -0.83 11.05
C GLY A 19 27.52 -0.87 11.83
N VAL A 20 26.48 -1.52 11.29
CA VAL A 20 25.19 -1.74 11.97
C VAL A 20 25.18 -3.12 12.60
N PHE A 21 24.85 -3.18 13.90
CA PHE A 21 24.67 -4.45 14.61
C PHE A 21 23.40 -5.15 14.13
N ILE A 22 23.58 -6.31 13.50
CA ILE A 22 22.51 -7.23 13.10
C ILE A 22 22.01 -8.05 14.30
N TYR A 23 22.93 -8.40 15.21
CA TYR A 23 22.58 -9.01 16.49
C TYR A 23 22.95 -8.10 17.66
N SER A 24 22.27 -8.32 18.79
CA SER A 24 22.49 -7.57 20.03
C SER A 24 23.96 -7.59 20.48
N LYS A 25 24.43 -6.50 21.09
CA LYS A 25 25.73 -6.44 21.76
C LYS A 25 25.73 -7.15 23.12
N TYR A 26 24.56 -7.54 23.61
CA TYR A 26 24.38 -8.04 24.96
C TYR A 26 24.10 -9.53 24.97
N ARG A 27 23.01 -9.96 24.32
CA ARG A 27 22.57 -11.36 24.28
C ARG A 27 22.03 -11.73 22.89
N PRO A 28 22.92 -11.92 21.90
CA PRO A 28 22.57 -12.14 20.48
C PRO A 28 21.47 -13.18 20.24
N LYS A 29 21.61 -14.37 20.84
CA LYS A 29 20.68 -15.49 20.59
C LYS A 29 19.34 -15.28 21.28
N GLU A 30 19.36 -14.79 22.53
CA GLU A 30 18.14 -14.54 23.30
C GLU A 30 17.30 -13.42 22.67
N ASP A 31 17.94 -12.33 22.21
CA ASP A 31 17.23 -11.22 21.59
C ASP A 31 16.65 -11.62 20.22
N ALA A 32 17.35 -12.46 19.44
CA ALA A 32 16.80 -13.05 18.22
C ALA A 32 15.57 -13.95 18.50
N LEU A 33 15.63 -14.76 19.56
CA LEU A 33 14.51 -15.59 20.00
C LEU A 33 13.31 -14.73 20.43
N ARG A 34 13.55 -13.71 21.26
CA ARG A 34 12.50 -12.77 21.70
C ARG A 34 11.84 -12.07 20.53
N TRP A 35 12.63 -11.65 19.54
CA TRP A 35 12.10 -11.01 18.34
C TRP A 35 11.22 -11.96 17.54
N ILE A 36 11.65 -13.21 17.30
CA ILE A 36 10.82 -14.21 16.61
C ILE A 36 9.52 -14.48 17.39
N ASN A 37 9.59 -14.65 18.70
CA ASN A 37 8.39 -14.88 19.53
C ASN A 37 7.36 -13.74 19.39
N ALA A 38 7.83 -12.50 19.26
CA ALA A 38 6.98 -11.32 19.17
C ALA A 38 6.39 -11.09 17.77
N GLU A 39 6.97 -11.70 16.74
CA GLU A 39 6.60 -11.45 15.34
C GLU A 39 5.93 -12.64 14.67
N ILE A 40 6.21 -13.87 15.10
CA ILE A 40 5.68 -15.07 14.44
C ILE A 40 4.15 -15.15 14.52
N ASN A 41 3.52 -15.40 13.36
CA ASN A 41 2.10 -15.67 13.27
C ASN A 41 1.86 -17.18 13.15
N ALA A 42 1.27 -17.78 14.18
CA ALA A 42 0.99 -19.21 14.22
C ALA A 42 0.06 -19.70 13.10
N GLU A 43 -0.75 -18.82 12.51
CA GLU A 43 -1.68 -19.13 11.42
C GLU A 43 -1.03 -19.11 10.03
N ALA A 44 0.18 -18.56 9.89
CA ALA A 44 0.89 -18.52 8.62
C ALA A 44 1.15 -19.94 8.09
N LYS A 45 0.99 -20.17 6.78
CA LYS A 45 1.23 -21.50 6.18
C LYS A 45 2.72 -21.77 5.95
N SER A 46 3.51 -20.72 5.73
CA SER A 46 4.96 -20.79 5.56
C SER A 46 5.63 -19.48 6.00
N TYR A 47 6.95 -19.49 6.14
CA TYR A 47 7.73 -18.33 6.56
C TYR A 47 8.85 -17.99 5.58
N LEU A 48 9.02 -16.70 5.28
CA LEU A 48 10.17 -16.15 4.57
C LEU A 48 10.96 -15.25 5.53
N LEU A 49 12.12 -15.71 5.97
CA LEU A 49 13.05 -14.92 6.78
C LEU A 49 14.03 -14.17 5.88
N ILE A 50 14.09 -12.85 6.00
CA ILE A 50 15.04 -12.02 5.27
C ILE A 50 16.29 -11.79 6.13
N GLY A 51 17.43 -12.24 5.61
CA GLY A 51 18.74 -12.20 6.28
C GLY A 51 19.00 -13.45 7.10
N LEU A 52 20.12 -14.12 6.81
CA LEU A 52 20.57 -15.34 7.45
C LEU A 52 21.50 -15.04 8.63
N GLY A 53 22.49 -14.16 8.42
CA GLY A 53 23.57 -13.84 9.36
C GLY A 53 24.19 -15.08 9.98
N LEU A 54 24.42 -15.06 11.29
CA LEU A 54 24.93 -16.22 12.07
C LEU A 54 23.86 -17.30 12.33
N GLY A 55 22.63 -17.17 11.81
CA GLY A 55 21.59 -18.18 11.93
C GLY A 55 20.71 -18.10 13.18
N TYR A 56 20.83 -17.08 14.03
CA TYR A 56 20.08 -17.04 15.30
C TYR A 56 18.58 -16.86 15.12
N HIS A 57 18.15 -15.99 14.20
CA HIS A 57 16.74 -15.85 13.85
C HIS A 57 16.20 -17.15 13.23
N LEU A 58 16.96 -17.79 12.33
CA LEU A 58 16.57 -19.06 11.73
C LEU A 58 16.40 -20.16 12.79
N LYS A 59 17.35 -20.27 13.74
CA LYS A 59 17.30 -21.27 14.81
C LYS A 59 16.06 -21.09 15.69
N ALA A 60 15.78 -19.85 16.08
CA ALA A 60 14.57 -19.49 16.81
C ALA A 60 13.30 -19.82 16.00
N LEU A 61 13.27 -19.48 14.71
CA LEU A 61 12.13 -19.73 13.83
C LEU A 61 11.84 -21.23 13.65
N ILE A 62 12.85 -22.07 13.41
CA ILE A 62 12.67 -23.53 13.28
C ILE A 62 12.04 -24.12 14.55
N SER A 63 12.44 -23.64 15.73
CA SER A 63 11.91 -24.16 16.99
C SER A 63 10.40 -23.90 17.18
N GLN A 64 9.86 -22.93 16.45
CA GLN A 64 8.46 -22.49 16.57
C GLN A 64 7.63 -22.76 15.31
N SER A 65 8.25 -23.06 14.17
CA SER A 65 7.55 -23.25 12.91
C SER A 65 6.71 -24.53 12.86
N LYS A 66 6.83 -25.45 13.84
CA LYS A 66 6.09 -26.73 13.89
C LYS A 66 6.17 -27.52 12.58
N ASN A 67 7.37 -27.60 11.99
CA ASN A 67 7.67 -28.23 10.69
C ASN A 67 7.03 -27.56 9.45
N LYS A 68 6.43 -26.37 9.58
CA LYS A 68 6.01 -25.58 8.41
C LYS A 68 7.21 -25.19 7.54
N PRO A 69 7.02 -24.98 6.22
CA PRO A 69 8.11 -24.55 5.33
C PRO A 69 8.72 -23.23 5.77
N VAL A 70 10.06 -23.18 5.82
CA VAL A 70 10.86 -22.00 6.11
C VAL A 70 11.81 -21.75 4.94
N THR A 71 11.68 -20.60 4.29
CA THR A 71 12.65 -20.10 3.32
C THR A 71 13.44 -18.96 3.96
N VAL A 72 14.76 -18.96 3.79
CA VAL A 72 15.65 -17.92 4.29
C VAL A 72 16.39 -17.31 3.12
N TYR A 73 16.24 -16.00 2.96
CA TYR A 73 17.00 -15.23 1.98
C TYR A 73 18.31 -14.75 2.62
N TYR A 74 19.43 -14.95 1.93
CA TYR A 74 20.71 -14.34 2.27
C TYR A 74 21.17 -13.39 1.17
N PHE A 75 21.82 -12.30 1.55
CA PHE A 75 22.15 -11.15 0.70
C PHE A 75 23.40 -11.37 -0.17
N ASP A 76 24.42 -12.05 0.34
CA ASP A 76 25.62 -12.36 -0.44
C ASP A 76 26.34 -13.65 -0.01
N LYS A 77 27.29 -14.10 -0.83
CA LYS A 77 28.07 -15.32 -0.57
C LYS A 77 28.83 -15.29 0.77
N HIS A 78 29.33 -14.12 1.18
CA HIS A 78 30.09 -13.99 2.43
C HIS A 78 29.20 -14.21 3.64
N GLU A 79 27.95 -13.74 3.61
CA GLU A 79 26.96 -14.04 4.64
C GLU A 79 26.75 -15.54 4.82
N TYR A 80 26.60 -16.26 3.70
CA TYR A 80 26.40 -17.72 3.73
C TYR A 80 27.63 -18.46 4.26
N GLU A 81 28.83 -18.04 3.86
CA GLU A 81 30.08 -18.60 4.39
C GLU A 81 30.23 -18.36 5.90
N LEU A 82 29.88 -17.17 6.39
CA LEU A 82 29.86 -16.84 7.82
C LEU A 82 28.87 -17.73 8.59
N PHE A 83 27.68 -17.95 8.03
CA PHE A 83 26.69 -18.85 8.60
C PHE A 83 27.25 -20.28 8.76
N LEU A 84 27.86 -20.84 7.71
CA LEU A 84 28.42 -22.18 7.73
C LEU A 84 29.55 -22.32 8.76
N ALA A 85 30.44 -21.33 8.85
CA ALA A 85 31.56 -21.32 9.80
C ALA A 85 31.10 -21.36 11.27
N HIS A 86 29.90 -20.85 11.57
CA HIS A 86 29.36 -20.78 12.93
C HIS A 86 28.29 -21.85 13.25
N ASN A 87 27.96 -22.73 12.30
CA ASN A 87 26.91 -23.74 12.42
C ASN A 87 27.35 -25.11 11.85
N SER A 88 28.51 -25.60 12.30
CA SER A 88 29.10 -26.88 11.88
C SER A 88 28.29 -28.12 12.29
N ASP A 89 27.39 -27.96 13.26
CA ASP A 89 26.46 -28.98 13.77
C ASP A 89 25.25 -29.20 12.84
N GLN A 90 25.11 -28.42 11.76
CA GLN A 90 24.16 -28.64 10.66
C GLN A 90 22.68 -28.80 11.07
N TRP A 91 22.27 -28.27 12.23
CA TRP A 91 20.88 -28.31 12.74
C TRP A 91 19.83 -27.76 11.77
N TRP A 92 20.28 -26.93 10.81
CA TRP A 92 19.47 -26.26 9.80
C TRP A 92 19.17 -27.13 8.58
N LYS A 93 19.87 -28.26 8.39
CA LYS A 93 19.62 -29.20 7.27
C LYS A 93 18.37 -30.04 7.52
N LYS A 94 17.21 -29.38 7.46
CA LYS A 94 15.90 -30.02 7.53
C LYS A 94 15.21 -29.92 6.18
N GLU A 95 14.41 -30.92 5.83
CA GLU A 95 13.65 -30.94 4.56
C GLU A 95 12.73 -29.72 4.40
N ASN A 96 12.19 -29.19 5.50
CA ASN A 96 11.31 -28.03 5.48
C ASN A 96 12.06 -26.68 5.49
N VAL A 97 13.40 -26.66 5.45
CA VAL A 97 14.21 -25.44 5.54
C VAL A 97 15.02 -25.25 4.26
N HIS A 98 14.88 -24.09 3.65
CA HIS A 98 15.53 -23.76 2.39
C HIS A 98 16.25 -22.42 2.49
N ILE A 99 17.55 -22.42 2.27
CA ILE A 99 18.38 -21.22 2.28
C ILE A 99 18.71 -20.85 0.83
N VAL A 100 18.38 -19.63 0.40
CA VAL A 100 18.46 -19.20 -1.00
C VAL A 100 19.00 -17.77 -1.13
N HIS A 101 19.64 -17.44 -2.26
CA HIS A 101 20.02 -16.06 -2.63
C HIS A 101 19.20 -15.49 -3.79
N ASP A 102 18.29 -16.30 -4.33
CA ASP A 102 17.40 -15.93 -5.43
C ASP A 102 16.01 -16.47 -5.12
N LEU A 103 15.02 -15.57 -5.18
CA LEU A 103 13.61 -15.89 -4.96
C LEU A 103 12.84 -16.03 -6.28
N SER A 104 13.43 -15.69 -7.42
CA SER A 104 12.77 -15.69 -8.73
C SER A 104 12.29 -17.08 -9.17
N GLN A 105 13.00 -18.13 -8.76
CA GLN A 105 12.69 -19.51 -9.10
C GLN A 105 11.86 -20.24 -8.03
N LYS A 106 11.40 -19.52 -6.99
CA LYS A 106 10.74 -20.13 -5.85
C LYS A 106 9.26 -19.77 -5.82
N GLU A 107 8.42 -20.78 -5.97
CA GLU A 107 7.00 -20.65 -5.61
C GLU A 107 6.91 -20.48 -4.08
N LEU A 108 6.52 -19.28 -3.66
CA LEU A 108 6.13 -19.02 -2.29
C LEU A 108 4.67 -19.48 -2.14
N HIS A 109 4.38 -20.23 -1.08
CA HIS A 109 3.01 -20.67 -0.79
C HIS A 109 2.08 -19.47 -0.58
N ASP A 110 0.80 -19.67 -0.90
CA ASP A 110 -0.27 -18.77 -0.46
C ASP A 110 -0.22 -18.60 1.06
N ASN A 111 -0.28 -17.36 1.54
CA ASN A 111 -0.16 -16.99 2.96
C ASN A 111 1.23 -17.26 3.59
N VAL A 112 2.30 -16.82 2.92
CA VAL A 112 3.65 -16.72 3.49
C VAL A 112 3.77 -15.51 4.42
N GLN A 113 4.29 -15.72 5.64
CA GLN A 113 4.67 -14.62 6.52
C GLN A 113 6.11 -14.19 6.24
N ILE A 114 6.30 -12.92 5.88
CA ILE A 114 7.63 -12.32 5.75
C ILE A 114 8.12 -11.84 7.12
N LEU A 115 9.26 -12.37 7.57
CA LEU A 115 9.95 -11.96 8.79
C LEU A 115 11.17 -11.12 8.39
N LEU A 116 11.06 -9.80 8.59
CA LEU A 116 12.08 -8.81 8.25
C LEU A 116 12.45 -7.97 9.48
N PRO A 117 13.54 -8.32 10.18
CA PRO A 117 14.12 -7.47 11.22
C PRO A 117 14.57 -6.10 10.67
N ASN A 118 14.23 -5.00 11.35
CA ASN A 118 14.57 -3.63 10.92
C ASN A 118 16.07 -3.39 10.74
N VAL A 119 16.90 -4.12 11.50
CA VAL A 119 18.36 -4.01 11.47
C VAL A 119 18.94 -4.38 10.10
N TRP A 120 18.29 -5.28 9.34
CA TRP A 120 18.74 -5.65 8.01
C TRP A 120 18.61 -4.51 7.02
N ILE A 121 17.48 -3.79 7.03
CA ILE A 121 17.29 -2.61 6.15
C ILE A 121 18.35 -1.55 6.44
N LYS A 122 18.64 -1.30 7.73
CA LYS A 122 19.69 -0.36 8.15
C LYS A 122 21.09 -0.84 7.72
N GLY A 123 21.38 -2.13 7.88
CA GLY A 123 22.68 -2.72 7.60
C GLY A 123 23.02 -2.75 6.12
N ILE A 124 22.11 -3.21 5.25
CA ILE A 124 22.38 -3.29 3.81
C ILE A 124 22.61 -1.90 3.20
N GLY A 125 21.99 -0.87 3.77
CA GLY A 125 22.12 0.52 3.33
C GLY A 125 21.41 0.80 2.01
N GLN A 126 21.27 2.09 1.69
CA GLN A 126 20.44 2.59 0.59
C GLN A 126 20.97 2.24 -0.80
N SER A 127 22.27 2.07 -0.94
CA SER A 127 22.89 1.67 -2.21
C SER A 127 22.60 0.22 -2.56
N HIS A 128 22.05 -0.58 -1.65
CA HIS A 128 21.72 -1.97 -1.91
C HIS A 128 20.49 -2.07 -2.82
N PRO A 129 20.52 -2.90 -3.89
CA PRO A 129 19.39 -3.02 -4.83
C PRO A 129 18.05 -3.39 -4.18
N LEU A 130 18.09 -4.15 -3.08
CA LEU A 130 16.89 -4.57 -2.33
C LEU A 130 16.41 -3.56 -1.28
N PHE A 131 17.13 -2.46 -1.05
CA PHE A 131 16.78 -1.52 0.03
C PHE A 131 15.34 -1.02 -0.10
N SER A 132 14.99 -0.48 -1.27
CA SER A 132 13.68 0.13 -1.50
C SER A 132 12.54 -0.86 -1.28
N ILE A 133 12.63 -2.08 -1.82
CA ILE A 133 11.57 -3.08 -1.68
C ILE A 133 11.42 -3.58 -0.25
N LEU A 134 12.52 -3.80 0.47
CA LEU A 134 12.49 -4.25 1.86
C LEU A 134 11.96 -3.16 2.80
N GLU A 135 12.31 -1.90 2.56
CA GLU A 135 11.78 -0.78 3.31
C GLU A 135 10.26 -0.65 3.13
N VAL A 136 9.77 -0.76 1.89
CA VAL A 136 8.33 -0.78 1.58
C VAL A 136 7.60 -1.88 2.33
N ILE A 137 8.11 -3.11 2.29
CA ILE A 137 7.55 -4.25 3.04
C ILE A 137 7.47 -3.91 4.53
N LYS A 138 8.53 -3.32 5.09
CA LYS A 138 8.57 -2.98 6.51
C LYS A 138 7.60 -1.87 6.90
N ILE A 139 7.46 -0.83 6.07
CA ILE A 139 6.50 0.26 6.29
C ILE A 139 5.07 -0.31 6.36
N ASN A 140 4.73 -1.22 5.44
CA ASN A 140 3.41 -1.86 5.43
C ASN A 140 3.19 -2.72 6.68
N GLN A 141 4.17 -3.54 7.08
CA GLN A 141 4.10 -4.33 8.31
C GLN A 141 3.88 -3.47 9.56
N LEU A 142 4.64 -2.38 9.69
CA LEU A 142 4.54 -1.48 10.84
C LEU A 142 3.20 -0.73 10.85
N SER A 143 2.70 -0.31 9.69
CA SER A 143 1.41 0.38 9.58
C SER A 143 0.27 -0.54 10.00
N LEU A 144 0.23 -1.77 9.49
CA LEU A 144 -0.78 -2.77 9.90
C LEU A 144 -0.72 -3.07 11.40
N LYS A 145 0.49 -3.26 11.96
CA LYS A 145 0.66 -3.54 13.39
C LYS A 145 0.25 -2.36 14.27
N ARG A 146 0.54 -1.13 13.85
CA ARG A 146 0.16 0.08 14.59
C ARG A 146 -1.35 0.29 14.60
N ASP A 147 -1.99 0.06 13.46
CA ASP A 147 -3.39 0.42 13.25
C ASP A 147 -4.36 -0.76 13.52
N SER A 148 -3.86 -1.97 13.82
CA SER A 148 -4.66 -3.21 13.94
C SER A 148 -5.81 -3.10 14.94
N SER A 149 -5.54 -2.62 16.16
CA SER A 149 -6.57 -2.48 17.21
C SER A 149 -7.72 -1.56 16.77
N LYS A 150 -7.38 -0.43 16.14
CA LYS A 150 -8.38 0.49 15.57
C LYS A 150 -9.12 -0.13 14.41
N MET A 151 -8.44 -0.86 13.53
CA MET A 151 -9.06 -1.54 12.39
C MET A 151 -10.08 -2.60 12.86
N GLU A 152 -9.76 -3.36 13.91
CA GLU A 152 -10.67 -4.34 14.52
C GLU A 152 -11.90 -3.68 15.16
N GLU A 153 -11.69 -2.58 15.92
CA GLU A 153 -12.78 -1.80 16.51
C GLU A 153 -13.69 -1.20 15.41
N ASN A 154 -13.09 -0.54 14.43
CA ASN A 154 -13.79 0.02 13.29
C ASN A 154 -14.58 -1.05 12.53
N PHE A 155 -13.96 -2.20 12.27
CA PHE A 155 -14.60 -3.35 11.63
C PHE A 155 -15.86 -3.80 12.37
N TYR A 156 -15.78 -3.93 13.69
CA TYR A 156 -16.93 -4.29 14.50
C TYR A 156 -18.09 -3.29 14.33
N TYR A 157 -17.84 -2.00 14.53
CA TYR A 157 -18.90 -0.98 14.44
C TYR A 157 -19.47 -0.82 13.03
N ASN A 158 -18.61 -0.83 12.02
CA ASN A 158 -19.03 -0.70 10.63
C ASN A 158 -19.88 -1.88 10.15
N THR A 159 -19.52 -3.10 10.54
CA THR A 159 -20.24 -4.31 10.14
C THR A 159 -21.67 -4.34 10.72
N ILE A 160 -21.87 -3.75 11.90
CA ILE A 160 -23.19 -3.64 12.55
C ILE A 160 -24.12 -2.65 11.84
N LEU A 161 -23.58 -1.70 11.07
CA LEU A 161 -24.39 -0.73 10.32
C LEU A 161 -25.23 -1.40 9.23
N ASP A 162 -24.81 -2.58 8.77
CA ASP A 162 -25.46 -3.36 7.71
C ASP A 162 -25.70 -2.57 6.42
N ASP A 163 -24.74 -1.70 6.06
CA ASP A 163 -24.79 -0.94 4.82
C ASP A 163 -24.67 -1.85 3.59
N ASP A 164 -25.11 -1.34 2.44
CA ASP A 164 -25.18 -2.11 1.20
C ASP A 164 -23.80 -2.57 0.70
N ILE A 165 -23.82 -3.65 -0.07
CA ILE A 165 -22.66 -4.13 -0.81
C ILE A 165 -22.74 -3.63 -2.25
N ILE A 166 -21.58 -3.35 -2.84
CA ILE A 166 -21.50 -2.91 -4.23
C ILE A 166 -21.86 -4.05 -5.19
N GLN A 167 -22.38 -3.67 -6.36
CA GLN A 167 -22.74 -4.59 -7.45
C GLN A 167 -22.02 -4.17 -8.73
N VAL A 168 -21.56 -5.14 -9.51
CA VAL A 168 -20.92 -4.86 -10.80
C VAL A 168 -21.98 -4.46 -11.82
N LYS A 169 -21.80 -3.29 -12.45
CA LYS A 169 -22.65 -2.85 -13.55
C LYS A 169 -21.82 -2.07 -14.57
N LYS A 170 -21.87 -2.45 -15.86
CA LYS A 170 -21.19 -1.69 -16.92
C LYS A 170 -21.61 -0.23 -16.87
N GLN A 171 -20.64 0.69 -16.84
CA GLN A 171 -20.88 2.12 -16.77
C GLN A 171 -20.82 2.76 -18.15
N SER A 172 -21.78 3.64 -18.43
CA SER A 172 -21.88 4.38 -19.69
C SER A 172 -21.05 5.66 -19.71
N ARG A 173 -20.57 6.13 -18.56
CA ARG A 173 -19.80 7.38 -18.41
C ARG A 173 -18.35 7.08 -18.03
N ILE A 174 -17.51 8.10 -18.16
CA ILE A 174 -16.13 8.05 -17.67
C ILE A 174 -16.13 8.23 -16.15
N GLY A 175 -15.37 7.39 -15.45
CA GLY A 175 -15.12 7.53 -14.01
C GLY A 175 -13.93 8.47 -13.77
N CYS A 176 -14.13 9.53 -13.00
CA CYS A 176 -13.05 10.43 -12.59
C CYS A 176 -12.66 10.11 -11.15
N LEU A 177 -11.43 9.65 -10.94
CA LEU A 177 -10.88 9.44 -9.60
C LEU A 177 -10.13 10.71 -9.18
N VAL A 178 -10.61 11.34 -8.12
CA VAL A 178 -10.08 12.62 -7.64
C VAL A 178 -9.37 12.42 -6.30
N ALA A 179 -8.04 12.45 -6.34
CA ALA A 179 -7.16 12.43 -5.18
C ALA A 179 -6.80 13.85 -4.71
N ALA A 180 -6.12 13.96 -3.57
CA ALA A 180 -5.83 15.23 -2.90
C ALA A 180 -4.47 15.87 -3.27
N GLY A 181 -3.80 15.38 -4.30
CA GLY A 181 -2.51 15.92 -4.73
C GLY A 181 -2.61 17.35 -5.28
N PRO A 182 -1.53 18.15 -5.17
CA PRO A 182 -1.49 19.53 -5.65
C PRO A 182 -1.92 19.74 -7.11
N SER A 183 -1.68 18.79 -8.03
CA SER A 183 -2.08 18.94 -9.45
C SER A 183 -3.59 19.03 -9.67
N LEU A 184 -4.39 18.70 -8.65
CA LEU A 184 -5.83 18.96 -8.67
C LEU A 184 -6.13 20.45 -8.85
N ASN A 185 -5.28 21.36 -8.36
CA ASN A 185 -5.46 22.80 -8.56
C ASN A 185 -5.50 23.20 -10.03
N ASP A 186 -4.67 22.55 -10.85
CA ASP A 186 -4.53 22.87 -12.27
C ASP A 186 -5.74 22.36 -13.10
N THR A 187 -6.46 21.37 -12.56
CA THR A 187 -7.46 20.58 -13.31
C THR A 187 -8.86 20.66 -12.72
N ILE A 188 -9.05 21.34 -11.58
CA ILE A 188 -10.35 21.43 -10.89
C ILE A 188 -11.43 22.10 -11.75
N LEU A 189 -11.06 23.05 -12.62
CA LEU A 189 -12.00 23.71 -13.53
C LEU A 189 -12.53 22.76 -14.61
N TRP A 190 -11.76 21.73 -15.00
CA TRP A 190 -12.23 20.71 -15.94
C TRP A 190 -13.34 19.90 -15.30
N LEU A 191 -13.13 19.45 -14.05
CA LEU A 191 -14.15 18.73 -13.28
C LEU A 191 -15.43 19.57 -13.17
N LYS A 192 -15.31 20.86 -12.85
CA LYS A 192 -16.47 21.77 -12.77
C LYS A 192 -17.22 21.89 -14.09
N LYS A 193 -16.49 22.02 -15.20
CA LYS A 193 -17.05 22.17 -16.56
C LYS A 193 -17.78 20.90 -17.03
N TYR A 194 -17.24 19.72 -16.72
CA TYR A 194 -17.74 18.44 -17.25
C TYR A 194 -18.51 17.58 -16.24
N GLN A 195 -18.74 18.04 -14.99
CA GLN A 195 -19.36 17.23 -13.92
C GLN A 195 -20.71 16.60 -14.30
N HIS A 196 -21.49 17.20 -15.20
CA HIS A 196 -22.76 16.63 -15.66
C HIS A 196 -22.62 15.58 -16.77
N GLN A 197 -21.40 15.33 -17.27
CA GLN A 197 -21.08 14.37 -18.34
C GLN A 197 -20.17 13.22 -17.88
N VAL A 198 -19.53 13.34 -16.72
CA VAL A 198 -18.68 12.31 -16.10
C VAL A 198 -19.18 11.92 -14.71
N ASP A 199 -18.69 10.81 -14.16
CA ASP A 199 -18.98 10.39 -12.79
C ASP A 199 -17.76 10.66 -11.92
N ILE A 200 -17.89 11.52 -10.91
CA ILE A 200 -16.77 11.97 -10.08
C ILE A 200 -16.75 11.20 -8.76
N TYR A 201 -15.65 10.51 -8.50
CA TYR A 201 -15.39 9.81 -7.24
C TYR A 201 -14.19 10.44 -6.54
N VAL A 202 -14.37 10.89 -5.31
CA VAL A 202 -13.36 11.69 -4.61
C VAL A 202 -12.85 10.98 -3.36
N VAL A 203 -11.55 11.04 -3.10
CA VAL A 203 -11.00 10.61 -1.80
C VAL A 203 -11.37 11.62 -0.73
N GLY A 204 -11.63 11.19 0.51
CA GLY A 204 -12.07 12.08 1.60
C GLY A 204 -11.25 13.38 1.73
N ALA A 205 -9.92 13.29 1.60
CA ALA A 205 -9.01 14.44 1.71
C ALA A 205 -9.21 15.53 0.63
N ALA A 206 -9.86 15.24 -0.49
CA ALA A 206 -10.16 16.19 -1.57
C ALA A 206 -11.64 16.65 -1.60
N LEU A 207 -12.51 16.03 -0.79
CA LEU A 207 -13.96 16.27 -0.81
C LEU A 207 -14.32 17.73 -0.54
N LYS A 208 -13.80 18.31 0.55
CA LYS A 208 -14.05 19.72 0.92
C LYS A 208 -13.66 20.69 -0.19
N LYS A 209 -12.54 20.43 -0.86
CA LYS A 209 -12.04 21.26 -1.95
C LYS A 209 -12.95 21.24 -3.17
N LEU A 210 -13.51 20.07 -3.52
CA LEU A 210 -14.46 19.94 -4.63
C LEU A 210 -15.76 20.69 -4.32
N LEU A 211 -16.33 20.47 -3.13
CA LEU A 211 -17.56 21.14 -2.71
C LEU A 211 -17.40 22.67 -2.67
N ALA A 212 -16.28 23.18 -2.16
CA ALA A 212 -15.96 24.61 -2.15
C ALA A 212 -15.86 25.22 -3.56
N ASN A 213 -15.59 24.41 -4.60
CA ASN A 213 -15.55 24.84 -5.99
C ASN A 213 -16.89 24.64 -6.73
N GLY A 214 -17.94 24.17 -6.04
CA GLY A 214 -19.24 23.87 -6.63
C GLY A 214 -19.22 22.63 -7.52
N ILE A 215 -18.38 21.65 -7.18
CA ILE A 215 -18.33 20.34 -7.82
C ILE A 215 -19.00 19.36 -6.87
N ILE A 216 -20.01 18.63 -7.36
CA ILE A 216 -20.75 17.65 -6.56
C ILE A 216 -20.29 16.25 -7.00
N PRO A 217 -19.48 15.55 -6.18
CA PRO A 217 -19.08 14.18 -6.49
C PRO A 217 -20.28 13.23 -6.50
N LYS A 218 -20.23 12.21 -7.34
CA LYS A 218 -21.16 11.07 -7.30
C LYS A 218 -20.94 10.25 -6.02
N GLY A 219 -19.68 10.07 -5.63
CA GLY A 219 -19.35 9.39 -4.38
C GLY A 219 -18.01 9.81 -3.77
N ALA A 220 -17.88 9.59 -2.46
CA ALA A 220 -16.65 9.74 -1.72
C ALA A 220 -16.11 8.38 -1.26
N ILE A 221 -14.78 8.25 -1.19
CA ILE A 221 -14.09 7.05 -0.72
C ILE A 221 -13.38 7.32 0.60
N LEU A 222 -13.56 6.41 1.55
CA LEU A 222 -12.92 6.42 2.86
C LEU A 222 -12.28 5.05 3.16
N SER A 223 -10.97 5.00 3.37
CA SER A 223 -10.28 3.75 3.73
C SER A 223 -9.47 3.83 5.02
N ASP A 224 -9.18 5.02 5.52
CA ASP A 224 -8.30 5.22 6.67
C ASP A 224 -9.01 4.90 7.99
N ALA A 225 -8.34 4.14 8.86
CA ALA A 225 -8.85 3.77 10.19
C ALA A 225 -8.76 4.91 11.23
N ASN A 226 -8.00 5.97 10.93
CA ASN A 226 -7.61 6.99 11.90
C ASN A 226 -8.64 8.13 12.03
N ASP A 227 -8.71 8.70 13.23
CA ASP A 227 -9.63 9.80 13.58
C ASP A 227 -9.37 11.11 12.80
N GLU A 228 -8.20 11.27 12.19
CA GLU A 228 -7.89 12.41 11.30
C GLU A 228 -8.90 12.55 10.15
N THR A 229 -9.51 11.43 9.74
CA THR A 229 -10.54 11.41 8.70
C THR A 229 -11.84 12.10 9.12
N ILE A 230 -12.13 12.23 10.42
CA ILE A 230 -13.36 12.85 10.92
C ILE A 230 -13.45 14.28 10.41
N LEU A 231 -12.34 15.01 10.47
CA LEU A 231 -12.27 16.39 9.97
C LEU A 231 -12.50 16.49 8.46
N GLN A 232 -12.32 15.42 7.69
CA GLN A 232 -12.58 15.42 6.24
C GLN A 232 -14.08 15.36 5.95
N PHE A 233 -14.88 14.73 6.82
CA PHE A 233 -16.31 14.54 6.65
C PHE A 233 -17.17 15.46 7.54
N GLN A 234 -16.56 16.11 8.53
CA GLN A 234 -17.25 17.03 9.43
C GLN A 234 -17.75 18.29 8.72
N ASP A 235 -18.98 18.68 9.07
CA ASP A 235 -19.68 19.89 8.63
C ASP A 235 -19.86 19.94 7.09
N LEU A 236 -20.12 18.79 6.47
CA LEU A 236 -20.40 18.70 5.04
C LEU A 236 -21.85 18.32 4.76
N ASN A 237 -22.51 19.15 3.95
CA ASN A 237 -23.76 18.78 3.27
C ASN A 237 -23.42 18.01 1.97
N PHE A 238 -22.72 16.89 2.10
CA PHE A 238 -22.42 16.01 0.98
C PHE A 238 -23.48 14.92 0.86
N GLU A 239 -24.28 14.96 -0.20
CA GLU A 239 -25.39 14.02 -0.40
C GLU A 239 -25.04 12.82 -1.29
N GLY A 240 -23.83 12.79 -1.87
CA GLY A 240 -23.37 11.68 -2.71
C GLY A 240 -23.16 10.39 -1.93
N GLU A 241 -22.84 9.32 -2.65
CA GLU A 241 -22.64 8.01 -2.05
C GLU A 241 -21.33 7.96 -1.25
N LEU A 242 -21.29 7.24 -0.12
CA LEU A 242 -20.05 6.95 0.59
C LEU A 242 -19.67 5.49 0.39
N TYR A 243 -18.45 5.27 -0.10
CA TYR A 243 -17.85 3.95 -0.22
C TYR A 243 -16.73 3.84 0.81
N TYR A 244 -16.80 2.88 1.72
CA TYR A 244 -15.85 2.81 2.82
C TYR A 244 -15.34 1.40 3.06
N LEU A 245 -14.04 1.25 3.35
CA LEU A 245 -13.52 -0.04 3.80
C LEU A 245 -14.18 -0.40 5.13
N CYS A 246 -14.51 -1.66 5.35
CA CYS A 246 -15.01 -2.17 6.62
C CYS A 246 -14.12 -1.79 7.82
N THR A 247 -12.82 -1.54 7.61
CA THR A 247 -11.87 -1.10 8.65
C THR A 247 -11.70 0.42 8.78
N ALA A 248 -12.40 1.21 7.96
CA ALA A 248 -12.37 2.67 7.98
C ALA A 248 -12.92 3.24 9.28
N ASN A 249 -12.50 4.45 9.67
CA ASN A 249 -12.94 5.07 10.91
C ASN A 249 -14.48 5.15 11.02
N TYR A 250 -15.05 4.41 11.97
CA TYR A 250 -16.52 4.28 12.06
C TYR A 250 -17.20 5.60 12.42
N LYS A 251 -16.51 6.52 13.11
CA LYS A 251 -17.05 7.84 13.45
C LYS A 251 -17.19 8.70 12.20
N SER A 252 -16.20 8.67 11.31
CA SER A 252 -16.28 9.33 9.99
C SER A 252 -17.41 8.76 9.14
N VAL A 253 -17.59 7.43 9.15
CA VAL A 253 -18.71 6.76 8.46
C VAL A 253 -20.07 7.19 9.02
N ALA A 254 -20.17 7.34 10.35
CA ALA A 254 -21.40 7.75 11.02
C ALA A 254 -21.79 9.22 10.76
N LEU A 255 -20.86 10.08 10.33
CA LEU A 255 -21.16 11.46 9.93
C LEU A 255 -21.90 11.54 8.59
N HIS A 256 -21.80 10.51 7.75
CA HIS A 256 -22.44 10.49 6.44
C HIS A 256 -23.86 9.92 6.53
N CYS A 257 -24.84 10.73 6.11
CA CYS A 257 -26.27 10.40 6.25
C CYS A 257 -26.92 9.87 4.96
N SER A 258 -26.25 10.00 3.80
CA SER A 258 -26.74 9.51 2.51
C SER A 258 -26.40 8.02 2.31
N LYS A 259 -26.66 7.50 1.10
CA LYS A 259 -26.36 6.10 0.74
C LYS A 259 -24.89 5.75 1.03
N ARG A 260 -24.67 4.60 1.66
CA ARG A 260 -23.35 4.06 2.00
C ARG A 260 -23.18 2.66 1.45
N TYR A 261 -21.95 2.32 1.13
CA TYR A 261 -21.54 0.98 0.72
C TYR A 261 -20.30 0.54 1.51
N ILE A 262 -20.41 -0.62 2.15
CA ILE A 262 -19.29 -1.24 2.85
C ILE A 262 -18.43 -2.06 1.87
N LEU A 263 -17.12 -1.91 1.96
CA LEU A 263 -16.14 -2.58 1.12
C LEU A 263 -15.29 -3.54 1.94
N PHE A 264 -15.19 -4.79 1.52
CA PHE A 264 -14.40 -5.81 2.19
C PHE A 264 -13.03 -5.93 1.52
N GLN A 265 -11.96 -5.62 2.25
CA GLN A 265 -10.60 -5.60 1.70
C GLN A 265 -10.01 -7.01 1.60
N GLN A 266 -9.43 -7.34 0.45
CA GLN A 266 -8.69 -8.58 0.23
C GLN A 266 -7.44 -8.64 1.12
N GLY A 267 -7.12 -9.81 1.68
CA GLY A 267 -5.96 -10.03 2.53
C GLY A 267 -6.16 -9.64 4.00
N TYR A 268 -7.38 -9.25 4.40
CA TYR A 268 -7.74 -9.03 5.80
C TYR A 268 -8.78 -10.05 6.24
N LYS A 269 -8.36 -11.00 7.09
CA LYS A 269 -9.14 -12.18 7.47
C LYS A 269 -10.58 -11.88 7.87
N LEU A 270 -10.81 -10.90 8.76
CA LEU A 270 -12.16 -10.56 9.22
C LEU A 270 -13.04 -10.03 8.07
N ALA A 271 -12.46 -9.28 7.13
CA ALA A 271 -13.19 -8.82 5.96
C ALA A 271 -13.50 -9.96 5.00
N GLU A 272 -12.57 -10.91 4.81
CA GLU A 272 -12.79 -12.08 3.95
C GLU A 272 -13.91 -12.98 4.48
N GLU A 273 -13.90 -13.27 5.78
CA GLU A 273 -14.94 -14.06 6.45
C GLU A 273 -16.32 -13.39 6.37
N GLU A 274 -16.38 -12.06 6.52
CA GLU A 274 -17.64 -11.32 6.46
C GLU A 274 -18.15 -11.14 5.03
N ALA A 275 -17.24 -10.95 4.07
CA ALA A 275 -17.58 -10.91 2.65
C ALA A 275 -18.21 -12.23 2.19
N GLU A 276 -17.65 -13.37 2.61
CA GLU A 276 -18.21 -14.69 2.31
C GLU A 276 -19.63 -14.84 2.85
N LYS A 277 -19.89 -14.43 4.10
CA LYS A 277 -21.24 -14.48 4.69
C LYS A 277 -22.25 -13.62 3.94
N ARG A 278 -21.84 -12.44 3.48
CA ARG A 278 -22.70 -11.49 2.77
C ARG A 278 -22.78 -11.74 1.26
N ASN A 279 -22.06 -12.73 0.74
CA ASN A 279 -21.83 -12.92 -0.70
C ASN A 279 -21.36 -11.61 -1.36
N ALA A 280 -20.48 -10.89 -0.66
CA ALA A 280 -19.94 -9.61 -1.08
C ALA A 280 -18.59 -9.80 -1.79
N PRO A 281 -18.24 -8.90 -2.72
CA PRO A 281 -16.93 -8.94 -3.33
C PRO A 281 -15.82 -8.51 -2.39
N LEU A 282 -14.62 -9.03 -2.67
CA LEU A 282 -13.38 -8.51 -2.11
C LEU A 282 -12.80 -7.42 -3.00
N ILE A 283 -12.26 -6.39 -2.36
CA ILE A 283 -11.60 -5.25 -3.00
C ILE A 283 -10.11 -5.30 -2.73
N GLU A 284 -9.34 -5.33 -3.81
CA GLU A 284 -7.89 -5.17 -3.74
C GLU A 284 -7.54 -3.77 -3.22
N THR A 285 -6.60 -3.69 -2.27
CA THR A 285 -6.10 -2.42 -1.73
C THR A 285 -4.61 -2.29 -1.97
N GLY A 286 -4.13 -1.04 -2.12
CA GLY A 286 -2.72 -0.73 -2.33
C GLY A 286 -2.12 0.18 -1.27
N GLY A 287 -2.69 0.20 -0.07
CA GLY A 287 -2.20 1.01 1.07
C GLY A 287 -2.58 2.49 1.07
N SER A 288 -3.40 2.97 0.12
CA SER A 288 -3.89 4.35 0.08
C SER A 288 -5.36 4.41 -0.33
N VAL A 289 -6.05 5.51 0.01
CA VAL A 289 -7.43 5.75 -0.45
C VAL A 289 -7.51 5.77 -1.98
N GLY A 290 -6.50 6.32 -2.66
CA GLY A 290 -6.47 6.41 -4.13
C GLY A 290 -6.39 5.04 -4.80
N THR A 291 -5.55 4.14 -4.28
CA THR A 291 -5.45 2.77 -4.81
C THR A 291 -6.73 1.97 -4.56
N THR A 292 -7.35 2.10 -3.38
CA THR A 292 -8.68 1.52 -3.10
C THR A 292 -9.76 2.10 -4.01
N ALA A 293 -9.77 3.41 -4.24
CA ALA A 293 -10.72 4.06 -5.14
C ALA A 293 -10.58 3.55 -6.58
N PHE A 294 -9.36 3.30 -7.06
CA PHE A 294 -9.17 2.73 -8.39
C PHE A 294 -9.77 1.33 -8.50
N SER A 295 -9.47 0.44 -7.54
CA SER A 295 -10.07 -0.90 -7.49
C SER A 295 -11.60 -0.85 -7.41
N LEU A 296 -12.15 0.10 -6.66
CA LEU A 296 -13.59 0.33 -6.60
C LEU A 296 -14.15 0.71 -7.97
N LEU A 297 -13.56 1.67 -8.68
CA LEU A 297 -14.05 2.08 -10.00
C LEU A 297 -13.98 0.94 -11.02
N GLU A 298 -12.92 0.14 -10.98
CA GLU A 298 -12.83 -1.09 -11.79
C GLU A 298 -13.97 -2.05 -11.46
N TYR A 299 -14.24 -2.29 -10.17
CA TYR A 299 -15.31 -3.18 -9.74
C TYR A 299 -16.71 -2.64 -10.09
N LEU A 300 -16.93 -1.34 -9.97
CA LEU A 300 -18.17 -0.67 -10.35
C LEU A 300 -18.42 -0.73 -11.87
N GLY A 301 -17.49 -1.26 -12.67
CA GLY A 301 -17.69 -1.54 -14.09
C GLY A 301 -17.34 -0.38 -15.03
N TYR A 302 -16.50 0.56 -14.58
CA TYR A 302 -15.95 1.59 -15.47
C TYR A 302 -14.89 0.97 -16.39
N ASP A 303 -15.02 1.19 -17.70
CA ASP A 303 -14.00 0.78 -18.68
C ASP A 303 -12.95 1.88 -18.96
N THR A 304 -13.21 3.09 -18.48
CA THR A 304 -12.39 4.28 -18.71
C THR A 304 -12.36 5.11 -17.43
N VAL A 305 -11.16 5.34 -16.90
CA VAL A 305 -10.91 6.11 -15.69
C VAL A 305 -9.91 7.23 -15.95
N VAL A 306 -10.19 8.43 -15.44
CA VAL A 306 -9.27 9.57 -15.50
C VAL A 306 -8.86 9.97 -14.08
N LEU A 307 -7.56 10.03 -13.84
CA LEU A 307 -6.97 10.36 -12.55
C LEU A 307 -6.74 11.88 -12.45
N PHE A 308 -7.22 12.47 -11.36
CA PHE A 308 -7.05 13.88 -11.00
C PHE A 308 -6.37 13.98 -9.63
N GLY A 309 -5.35 14.81 -9.49
CA GLY A 309 -4.65 14.98 -8.21
C GLY A 309 -3.89 13.73 -7.72
N GLN A 310 -3.65 12.74 -8.60
CA GLN A 310 -2.94 11.51 -8.25
C GLN A 310 -1.44 11.69 -8.49
N ASP A 311 -0.80 12.51 -7.65
CA ASP A 311 0.58 12.97 -7.89
C ASP A 311 1.66 11.97 -7.50
N LEU A 312 1.53 11.29 -6.36
CA LEU A 312 2.50 10.28 -5.87
C LEU A 312 3.97 10.78 -5.81
N GLY A 313 4.15 12.09 -5.72
CA GLY A 313 5.44 12.78 -5.66
C GLY A 313 5.27 14.29 -5.61
N PHE A 314 6.38 15.00 -5.49
CA PHE A 314 6.44 16.45 -5.36
C PHE A 314 7.52 17.03 -6.28
N PRO A 315 7.30 18.22 -6.89
CA PRO A 315 8.31 18.87 -7.73
C PRO A 315 9.62 19.14 -6.97
N GLY A 316 10.75 19.03 -7.66
CA GLY A 316 12.12 19.01 -7.11
C GLY A 316 12.58 20.16 -6.18
N ASN A 317 11.74 21.18 -5.93
CA ASN A 317 12.03 22.28 -5.01
C ASN A 317 11.13 22.30 -3.76
N GLN A 318 10.19 21.38 -3.60
CA GLN A 318 9.35 21.27 -2.42
C GLN A 318 9.82 20.08 -1.56
N THR A 319 10.88 20.28 -0.78
CA THR A 319 11.31 19.34 0.27
C THR A 319 10.44 19.38 1.52
N HIS A 320 9.52 20.35 1.57
CA HIS A 320 8.54 20.49 2.64
C HIS A 320 7.14 20.33 2.04
N ALA A 321 6.51 19.17 2.27
CA ALA A 321 5.07 19.04 2.16
C ALA A 321 4.42 19.90 3.25
N ILE A 322 4.33 21.21 3.02
CA ILE A 322 3.65 22.16 3.93
C ILE A 322 2.13 22.10 3.73
N ASP A 323 1.64 21.59 2.59
CA ASP A 323 0.22 21.60 2.25
C ASP A 323 -0.42 20.19 2.16
N SER A 324 0.17 19.15 2.76
CA SER A 324 -0.55 17.87 2.87
C SER A 324 -1.62 17.98 3.96
N THR A 325 -2.89 17.91 3.55
CA THR A 325 -4.08 17.92 4.42
C THR A 325 -4.16 16.74 5.40
N SER A 326 -3.18 15.83 5.37
CA SER A 326 -3.08 14.68 6.26
C SER A 326 -2.21 14.92 7.51
N GLY A 327 -1.68 16.12 7.73
CA GLY A 327 -1.00 16.49 9.00
C GLY A 327 0.27 15.68 9.34
N ARG A 328 0.68 14.74 8.49
CA ARG A 328 1.95 14.02 8.62
C ARG A 328 3.05 14.95 8.15
N ASN A 329 3.74 15.56 9.11
CA ASN A 329 4.99 16.25 8.84
C ASN A 329 5.92 15.31 8.06
N ALA A 330 6.26 15.69 6.83
CA ALA A 330 7.30 15.05 6.02
C ALA A 330 8.70 15.09 6.69
N SER A 331 8.81 15.65 7.90
CA SER A 331 10.04 15.76 8.67
C SER A 331 10.64 14.42 9.12
N ASN A 332 9.87 13.32 9.06
CA ASN A 332 10.34 12.00 9.50
C ASN A 332 10.65 11.01 8.35
N ASP A 333 10.32 11.34 7.10
CA ASP A 333 10.76 10.56 5.93
C ASP A 333 12.13 11.10 5.51
N THR A 334 13.19 10.59 6.13
CA THR A 334 14.57 11.09 5.95
C THR A 334 15.12 10.96 4.52
N PHE A 335 14.40 10.36 3.57
CA PHE A 335 14.93 10.07 2.22
C PHE A 335 13.88 10.26 1.11
N LEU A 336 14.05 11.33 0.34
CA LEU A 336 13.34 11.55 -0.92
C LEU A 336 14.03 10.77 -2.05
N ARG A 337 13.24 10.14 -2.91
CA ARG A 337 13.70 9.38 -4.09
C ARG A 337 13.37 10.13 -5.35
N ASN A 338 14.21 10.02 -6.37
CA ASN A 338 13.94 10.59 -7.68
C ASN A 338 13.20 9.58 -8.55
N ILE A 339 12.08 10.02 -9.12
CA ILE A 339 11.32 9.28 -10.14
C ILE A 339 10.97 10.21 -11.30
N GLU A 340 10.65 9.63 -12.44
CA GLU A 340 10.20 10.37 -13.61
C GLU A 340 8.74 10.81 -13.46
N ALA A 341 8.44 12.04 -13.85
CA ALA A 341 7.09 12.60 -13.90
C ALA A 341 6.44 12.39 -15.27
N ASN A 342 5.14 12.65 -15.36
CA ASN A 342 4.38 12.52 -16.61
C ASN A 342 4.86 13.47 -17.73
N ASP A 343 5.50 14.59 -17.39
CA ASP A 343 6.16 15.52 -18.31
C ASP A 343 7.64 15.21 -18.56
N GLU A 344 8.11 14.02 -18.17
CA GLU A 344 9.50 13.55 -18.28
C GLU A 344 10.49 14.31 -17.40
N SER A 345 10.02 15.23 -16.55
CA SER A 345 10.86 15.87 -15.53
C SER A 345 11.14 14.92 -14.36
N ASN A 346 12.12 15.26 -13.52
CA ASN A 346 12.39 14.52 -12.29
C ASN A 346 11.63 15.13 -11.11
N ILE A 347 10.96 14.28 -10.33
CA ILE A 347 10.26 14.65 -9.10
C ILE A 347 10.75 13.80 -7.93
N HIS A 348 10.49 14.30 -6.73
CA HIS A 348 10.78 13.57 -5.50
C HIS A 348 9.58 12.75 -5.05
N THR A 349 9.80 11.55 -4.54
CA THR A 349 8.78 10.71 -3.91
C THR A 349 9.26 10.18 -2.56
N THR A 350 8.33 9.92 -1.66
CA THR A 350 8.62 9.28 -0.37
C THR A 350 8.57 7.76 -0.50
N ALA A 351 9.04 7.06 0.53
CA ALA A 351 8.95 5.61 0.55
C ALA A 351 7.51 5.10 0.50
N MET A 352 6.61 5.79 1.18
CA MET A 352 5.18 5.46 1.19
C MET A 352 4.54 5.70 -0.18
N PHE A 353 4.80 6.83 -0.83
CA PHE A 353 4.27 7.10 -2.17
C PHE A 353 4.81 6.14 -3.23
N GLN A 354 6.05 5.67 -3.07
CA GLN A 354 6.59 4.64 -3.93
C GLN A 354 5.81 3.32 -3.82
N VAL A 355 5.28 2.95 -2.64
CA VAL A 355 4.39 1.78 -2.50
C VAL A 355 3.16 1.92 -3.39
N PHE A 356 2.51 3.08 -3.31
CA PHE A 356 1.28 3.34 -4.04
C PHE A 356 1.54 3.39 -5.55
N TRP A 357 2.65 4.01 -5.94
CA TRP A 357 3.11 4.05 -7.33
C TRP A 357 3.41 2.66 -7.89
N TYR A 358 4.15 1.82 -7.16
CA TYR A 358 4.41 0.44 -7.56
C TYR A 358 3.12 -0.38 -7.70
N TRP A 359 2.16 -0.15 -6.80
CA TRP A 359 0.85 -0.79 -6.91
C TRP A 359 0.14 -0.39 -8.20
N TYR A 360 0.12 0.90 -8.56
CA TYR A 360 -0.46 1.34 -9.83
C TYR A 360 0.25 0.68 -11.02
N ASP A 361 1.59 0.70 -11.06
CA ASP A 361 2.36 0.06 -12.13
C ASP A 361 1.98 -1.41 -12.33
N GLN A 362 1.87 -2.18 -11.24
CA GLN A 362 1.45 -3.59 -11.29
C GLN A 362 -0.03 -3.76 -11.65
N LYS A 363 -0.90 -2.85 -11.20
CA LYS A 363 -2.33 -2.87 -11.51
C LYS A 363 -2.58 -2.61 -12.99
N MET A 364 -1.83 -1.68 -13.59
CA MET A 364 -1.96 -1.31 -15.01
C MET A 364 -1.56 -2.45 -15.96
N GLU A 365 -0.74 -3.40 -15.52
CA GLU A 365 -0.38 -4.60 -16.30
C GLU A 365 -1.53 -5.62 -16.37
N LYS A 366 -2.48 -5.57 -15.43
CA LYS A 366 -3.54 -6.58 -15.26
C LYS A 366 -4.93 -6.05 -15.60
N THR A 367 -5.17 -4.76 -15.39
CA THR A 367 -6.47 -4.14 -15.61
C THR A 367 -6.83 -4.06 -17.10
N LYS A 368 -8.14 -4.14 -17.39
CA LYS A 368 -8.68 -3.87 -18.73
C LYS A 368 -9.20 -2.44 -18.87
N VAL A 369 -9.20 -1.67 -17.79
CA VAL A 369 -9.67 -0.29 -17.74
C VAL A 369 -8.66 0.60 -18.47
N LYS A 370 -9.15 1.48 -19.35
CA LYS A 370 -8.33 2.53 -19.97
C LYS A 370 -8.13 3.65 -18.96
N VAL A 371 -6.88 3.88 -18.56
CA VAL A 371 -6.55 4.86 -17.53
C VAL A 371 -5.79 6.03 -18.15
N PHE A 372 -6.13 7.25 -17.75
CA PHE A 372 -5.45 8.47 -18.15
C PHE A 372 -5.06 9.29 -16.93
N ASN A 373 -3.93 10.00 -17.00
CA ASN A 373 -3.46 10.87 -15.94
C ASN A 373 -3.56 12.34 -16.37
N THR A 374 -3.84 13.23 -15.43
CA THR A 374 -3.88 14.69 -15.66
C THR A 374 -2.76 15.43 -14.92
N ALA A 375 -2.04 14.74 -14.03
CA ALA A 375 -0.98 15.30 -13.20
C ALA A 375 0.34 15.47 -13.98
N ILE A 376 0.58 16.67 -14.52
CA ILE A 376 1.80 17.00 -15.30
C ILE A 376 3.08 16.66 -14.53
N LYS A 377 3.18 17.17 -13.29
CA LYS A 377 4.33 16.95 -12.38
C LYS A 377 4.07 15.85 -11.35
N GLY A 378 3.13 14.94 -11.64
CA GLY A 378 2.93 13.71 -10.88
C GLY A 378 3.79 12.58 -11.43
N ALA A 379 3.95 11.52 -10.63
CA ALA A 379 4.69 10.32 -11.01
C ALA A 379 4.15 9.72 -12.31
N LYS A 380 5.07 9.33 -13.20
CA LYS A 380 4.75 8.62 -14.43
C LYS A 380 4.35 7.18 -14.09
N ILE A 381 3.13 6.80 -14.43
CA ILE A 381 2.62 5.43 -14.22
C ILE A 381 2.65 4.70 -15.56
N LYS A 382 3.12 3.44 -15.57
CA LYS A 382 3.19 2.62 -16.79
C LYS A 382 1.81 2.47 -17.42
N ASN A 383 1.74 2.59 -18.74
CA ASN A 383 0.51 2.47 -19.54
C ASN A 383 -0.60 3.48 -19.19
N VAL A 384 -0.28 4.58 -18.48
CA VAL A 384 -1.23 5.65 -18.17
C VAL A 384 -0.79 6.95 -18.85
N PRO A 385 -1.28 7.23 -20.07
CA PRO A 385 -0.92 8.46 -20.79
C PRO A 385 -1.39 9.72 -20.07
N LEU A 386 -0.55 10.76 -20.10
CA LEU A 386 -0.90 12.12 -19.72
C LEU A 386 -1.87 12.73 -20.75
N ILE A 387 -2.96 13.34 -20.28
CA ILE A 387 -3.92 14.05 -21.14
C ILE A 387 -4.11 15.50 -20.73
N ARG A 388 -4.49 16.31 -21.72
CA ARG A 388 -4.92 17.70 -21.55
C ARG A 388 -6.44 17.82 -21.68
N GLU A 389 -6.99 19.01 -21.43
CA GLU A 389 -8.44 19.23 -21.40
C GLU A 389 -9.10 18.83 -22.71
N GLU A 390 -8.46 19.14 -23.84
CA GLU A 390 -8.96 18.86 -25.18
C GLU A 390 -9.18 17.36 -25.35
N LYS A 391 -8.19 16.56 -24.94
CA LYS A 391 -8.29 15.10 -25.02
C LYS A 391 -9.33 14.54 -24.05
N PHE A 392 -9.46 15.13 -22.86
CA PHE A 392 -10.50 14.74 -21.91
C PHE A 392 -11.90 14.99 -22.50
N ALA A 393 -12.12 16.14 -23.14
CA ALA A 393 -13.37 16.47 -23.82
C ALA A 393 -13.67 15.50 -24.98
N GLU A 394 -12.68 15.14 -25.79
CA GLU A 394 -12.82 14.14 -26.85
C GLU A 394 -13.24 12.77 -26.31
N LEU A 395 -12.64 12.34 -25.20
CA LEU A 395 -12.99 11.06 -24.56
C LEU A 395 -14.45 11.06 -24.08
N ILE A 396 -14.91 12.16 -23.49
CA ILE A 396 -16.30 12.32 -23.05
C ILE A 396 -17.25 12.24 -24.25
N ALA A 397 -16.98 13.01 -25.31
CA ALA A 397 -17.81 13.02 -26.51
C ALA A 397 -17.89 11.63 -27.17
N LYS A 398 -16.76 10.93 -27.28
CA LYS A 398 -16.71 9.57 -27.82
C LYS A 398 -17.52 8.59 -26.98
N LYS A 399 -17.42 8.68 -25.65
CA LYS A 399 -18.13 7.80 -24.73
C LYS A 399 -19.67 8.00 -24.83
N MET A 400 -20.11 9.25 -24.97
CA MET A 400 -21.52 9.58 -25.15
C MET A 400 -22.07 9.04 -26.48
N ASN A 401 -21.32 9.18 -27.59
CA ASN A 401 -21.76 8.67 -28.90
C ASN A 401 -21.90 7.14 -28.90
N ASN A 402 -20.92 6.42 -28.35
CA ASN A 402 -20.98 4.96 -28.27
C ASN A 402 -22.19 4.46 -27.45
N TYR A 403 -22.60 5.19 -26.42
CA TYR A 403 -23.77 4.82 -25.62
C TYR A 403 -25.07 4.98 -26.40
N LEU A 404 -25.21 6.06 -27.18
CA LEU A 404 -26.36 6.29 -28.05
C LEU A 404 -26.48 5.23 -29.16
N GLU A 405 -25.36 4.71 -29.66
CA GLU A 405 -25.33 3.61 -30.64
C GLU A 405 -25.63 2.23 -30.03
N GLU A 406 -25.35 2.01 -28.74
CA GLU A 406 -25.68 0.74 -28.04
C GLU A 406 -27.15 0.67 -27.59
N GLU A 407 -27.84 1.81 -27.42
CA GLU A 407 -29.25 1.88 -26.97
C GLU A 407 -30.29 2.10 -28.10
N GLY A 408 -29.85 2.47 -29.31
CA GLY A 408 -30.71 2.62 -30.48
C GLY A 408 -30.73 1.37 -31.34
#